data_AF-A0A949FPG0-F1
#
_entry.id   AF-A0A949FPG0-F1
#
_cell.length_a   1.000
_cell.length_b   1.000
_cell.length_c   1.000
_cell.angle_alpha   90.00
_cell.angle_beta   90.00
_cell.angle_gamma   90.00
#
_symmetry.space_group_name_H-M   'P 1'
#
loop_
_entity.id
_entity.type
_entity.pdbx_description
1 polymer ?
#
loop_
_entity_poly.entity_id
_entity_poly.type
_entity_poly.pdbx_seq_one_letter_code
_entity_poly.pdbx_strand_id
1 'polypeptide(L)'
;PEYSWTFENDGSIKVQTKSKPSKVLLWQANNPKARDFRLMTLGPAFQSTELQPAADGSYVASKPSDKAGWTAYFVELTFDVGGPFPLVVTSAIRITPDSLPYKGIDLTTVRYEAELNGKAVTGK
;
A
#
# COMPACT_ATOMS: atom_id res chain seq x y z
N PRO A 1 -17.44 -8.05 12.44
CA PRO A 1 -17.37 -6.57 12.50
C PRO A 1 -17.81 -5.99 11.16
N GLU A 2 -18.39 -4.79 11.16
CA GLU A 2 -18.79 -4.08 9.95
C GLU A 2 -17.87 -2.86 9.73
N TYR A 3 -17.22 -2.82 8.57
CA TYR A 3 -16.31 -1.74 8.17
C TYR A 3 -16.32 -1.54 6.65
N SER A 4 -15.94 -0.35 6.20
CA SER A 4 -15.76 0.00 4.79
C SER A 4 -14.62 1.00 4.65
N TRP A 5 -14.09 1.15 3.44
CA TRP A 5 -13.11 2.18 3.13
C TRP A 5 -13.37 2.81 1.77
N THR A 6 -12.88 4.03 1.61
CA THR A 6 -12.91 4.76 0.34
C THR A 6 -11.54 5.37 0.08
N PHE A 7 -11.20 5.52 -1.20
CA PHE A 7 -10.04 6.29 -1.64
C PHE A 7 -10.50 7.69 -2.00
N GLU A 8 -10.06 8.66 -1.23
CA GLU A 8 -10.44 10.05 -1.42
C GLU A 8 -9.60 10.69 -2.53
N ASN A 9 -10.14 11.77 -3.11
CA ASN A 9 -9.51 12.50 -4.22
C ASN A 9 -8.15 13.11 -3.84
N ASP A 10 -7.95 13.43 -2.55
CA ASP A 10 -6.72 14.03 -2.02
C ASP A 10 -5.58 13.02 -1.78
N GLY A 11 -5.83 11.73 -2.05
CA GLY A 11 -4.85 10.67 -1.78
C GLY A 11 -5.09 9.93 -0.47
N SER A 12 -5.98 10.38 0.40
CA SER A 12 -6.24 9.73 1.68
C SER A 12 -7.08 8.45 1.55
N ILE A 13 -7.03 7.61 2.58
CA ILE A 13 -7.93 6.47 2.76
C ILE A 13 -8.82 6.80 3.96
N LYS A 14 -10.12 6.94 3.73
CA LYS A 14 -11.11 7.11 4.80
C LYS A 14 -11.75 5.76 5.12
N VAL A 15 -11.60 5.32 6.36
CA VAL A 15 -12.17 4.07 6.88
C VAL A 15 -13.33 4.38 7.80
N GLN A 16 -14.47 3.74 7.57
CA GLN A 16 -15.66 3.80 8.41
C GLN A 16 -15.87 2.47 9.11
N THR A 17 -16.23 2.52 10.39
CA THR A 17 -16.44 1.32 11.21
C THR A 17 -17.74 1.46 11.99
N LYS A 18 -18.62 0.46 11.95
CA LYS A 18 -19.76 0.40 12.90
C LYS A 18 -19.40 -0.34 14.18
N SER A 19 -18.56 -1.38 14.06
CA SER A 19 -17.95 -2.04 15.22
C SER A 19 -16.71 -1.25 15.65
N LYS A 20 -16.48 -1.07 16.95
CA LYS A 20 -15.30 -0.34 17.44
C LYS A 20 -14.05 -1.23 17.32
N PRO A 21 -13.02 -0.85 16.54
CA PRO A 21 -11.74 -1.54 16.55
C PRO A 21 -10.99 -1.27 17.86
N SER A 22 -10.19 -2.23 18.31
CA SER A 22 -9.28 -2.07 19.45
C SER A 22 -7.98 -1.38 19.04
N LYS A 23 -7.61 -1.45 17.76
CA LYS A 23 -6.44 -0.76 17.19
C LYS A 23 -6.65 -0.48 15.71
N VAL A 24 -6.14 0.66 15.24
CA VAL A 24 -6.11 1.00 13.81
C VAL A 24 -4.72 1.50 13.45
N LEU A 25 -4.10 0.89 12.44
CA LEU A 25 -2.75 1.20 12.00
C LEU A 25 -2.74 1.65 10.54
N LEU A 26 -1.99 2.71 10.24
CA LEU A 26 -1.55 3.06 8.90
C LEU A 26 -0.19 2.39 8.64
N TRP A 27 -0.15 1.52 7.65
CA TRP A 27 1.09 0.90 7.17
C TRP A 27 1.61 1.62 5.93
N GLN A 28 2.91 1.89 5.86
CA GLN A 28 3.53 2.59 4.72
C GLN A 28 4.92 2.03 4.39
N ALA A 29 5.26 1.99 3.10
CA ALA A 29 6.61 1.72 2.62
C ALA A 29 6.92 2.60 1.39
N ASN A 30 8.13 3.18 1.34
CA ASN A 30 8.59 3.96 0.18
C ASN A 30 9.69 3.22 -0.58
N ASN A 31 9.55 3.11 -1.89
CA ASN A 31 10.59 2.63 -2.79
C ASN A 31 10.98 3.73 -3.79
N PRO A 32 12.17 4.34 -3.64
CA PRO A 32 12.61 5.41 -4.52
C PRO A 32 12.99 4.96 -5.94
N LYS A 33 13.12 3.65 -6.18
CA LYS A 33 13.68 3.09 -7.43
C LYS A 33 12.65 2.39 -8.32
N ALA A 34 11.61 1.76 -7.74
CA ALA A 34 10.67 0.95 -8.49
C ALA A 34 9.28 0.89 -7.82
N ARG A 35 8.23 0.65 -8.61
CA ARG A 35 6.87 0.33 -8.12
C ARG A 35 6.78 -1.15 -7.67
N ASP A 36 7.72 -1.59 -6.84
CA ASP A 36 7.84 -2.96 -6.34
C ASP A 36 8.15 -2.95 -4.84
N PHE A 37 7.26 -3.54 -4.04
CA PHE A 37 7.31 -3.52 -2.58
C PHE A 37 7.53 -4.91 -1.98
N ARG A 38 7.92 -5.90 -2.81
CA ARG A 38 8.21 -7.26 -2.34
C ARG A 38 9.42 -7.26 -1.41
N LEU A 39 9.41 -8.15 -0.43
CA LEU A 39 10.51 -8.34 0.53
C LEU A 39 11.87 -8.54 -0.17
N MET A 40 11.91 -9.31 -1.28
CA MET A 40 13.12 -9.57 -2.06
C MET A 40 13.70 -8.33 -2.75
N THR A 41 12.88 -7.30 -2.98
CA THR A 41 13.26 -6.09 -3.69
C THR A 41 13.57 -4.95 -2.72
N LEU A 42 12.73 -4.77 -1.71
CA LEU A 42 12.76 -3.60 -0.83
C LEU A 42 13.18 -3.92 0.62
N GLY A 43 13.21 -5.20 0.99
CA GLY A 43 13.35 -5.61 2.39
C GLY A 43 12.08 -5.35 3.22
N PRO A 44 12.13 -5.56 4.55
CA PRO A 44 11.00 -5.34 5.46
C PRO A 44 10.80 -3.83 5.72
N ALA A 45 10.43 -3.08 4.69
CA ALA A 45 10.37 -1.62 4.72
C ALA A 45 9.03 -1.03 5.19
N PHE A 46 8.01 -1.86 5.41
CA PHE A 46 6.72 -1.40 5.92
C PHE A 46 6.84 -0.96 7.38
N GLN A 47 6.38 0.25 7.67
CA GLN A 47 6.32 0.83 9.01
C GLN A 47 4.87 1.18 9.33
N SER A 48 4.47 1.02 10.59
CA SER A 48 3.12 1.32 11.05
C SER A 48 3.08 2.56 11.95
N THR A 49 2.06 3.39 11.77
CA THR A 49 1.67 4.45 12.72
C THR A 49 0.24 4.22 13.19
N GLU A 50 -0.06 4.50 14.45
CA GLU A 50 -1.41 4.32 14.98
C GLU A 50 -2.30 5.49 14.59
N LEU A 51 -3.49 5.20 14.04
CA LEU A 51 -4.48 6.20 13.68
C LEU A 51 -5.45 6.45 14.84
N GLN A 52 -5.69 7.72 15.11
CA GLN A 52 -6.74 8.14 16.03
C GLN A 52 -8.07 8.33 15.28
N PRO A 53 -9.20 8.03 15.92
CA PRO A 53 -10.50 8.30 15.31
C PRO A 53 -10.72 9.81 15.19
N ALA A 54 -11.31 10.23 14.07
CA ALA A 54 -11.85 11.56 13.88
C ALA A 54 -13.14 11.75 14.71
N ALA A 55 -13.64 12.99 14.74
CA ALA A 55 -14.84 13.33 15.51
C ALA A 55 -16.10 12.54 15.09
N ASP A 56 -16.18 12.12 13.82
CA ASP A 56 -17.26 11.29 13.29
C ASP A 56 -17.04 9.78 13.51
N GLY A 57 -15.98 9.40 14.24
CA GLY A 57 -15.59 8.01 14.49
C GLY A 57 -14.90 7.32 13.31
N SER A 58 -14.69 8.03 12.18
CA SER A 58 -13.91 7.49 11.06
C SER A 58 -12.41 7.54 11.35
N TYR A 59 -11.64 6.76 10.61
CA TYR A 59 -10.18 6.80 10.64
C TYR A 59 -9.68 7.28 9.28
N VAL A 60 -8.79 8.28 9.29
CA VAL A 60 -8.27 8.87 8.06
C VAL A 60 -6.77 8.64 7.99
N ALA A 61 -6.33 7.88 7.00
CA ALA A 61 -4.93 7.79 6.63
C ALA A 61 -4.63 8.83 5.53
N SER A 62 -3.94 9.91 5.89
CA SER A 62 -3.53 10.94 4.94
C SER A 62 -2.62 10.38 3.84
N LYS A 63 -2.65 11.02 2.67
CA LYS A 63 -1.67 10.75 1.60
C LYS A 63 -0.24 10.85 2.19
N PRO A 64 0.66 9.89 1.89
CA PRO A 64 2.06 10.00 2.27
C PRO A 64 2.68 11.29 1.71
N SER A 65 3.70 11.80 2.40
CA SER A 65 4.49 12.92 1.88
C SER A 65 5.11 12.58 0.53
N ASP A 66 5.22 13.59 -0.34
CA ASP A 66 5.81 13.41 -1.66
C ASP A 66 7.30 13.08 -1.51
N LYS A 67 7.65 11.84 -1.85
CA LYS A 67 9.02 11.29 -1.85
C LYS A 67 9.35 10.81 -3.26
N ALA A 68 10.64 10.68 -3.55
CA ALA A 68 11.08 10.06 -4.80
C ALA A 68 10.53 8.62 -4.91
N GLY A 69 10.14 8.22 -6.13
CA GLY A 69 9.64 6.90 -6.47
C GLY A 69 8.16 6.69 -6.10
N TRP A 70 7.85 5.53 -5.53
CA TRP A 70 6.49 5.13 -5.16
C TRP A 70 6.40 4.84 -3.68
N THR A 71 5.32 5.32 -3.04
CA THR A 71 4.96 4.96 -1.68
C THR A 71 3.68 4.13 -1.69
N ALA A 72 3.73 2.94 -1.09
CA ALA A 72 2.59 2.08 -0.84
C ALA A 72 2.08 2.30 0.58
N TYR A 73 0.75 2.30 0.76
CA TYR A 73 0.14 2.47 2.07
C TYR A 73 -1.28 1.88 2.15
N PHE A 74 -1.67 1.42 3.34
CA PHE A 74 -2.99 0.84 3.61
C PHE A 74 -3.32 0.96 5.11
N VAL A 75 -4.59 0.71 5.47
CA VAL A 75 -5.04 0.71 6.85
C VAL A 75 -5.31 -0.71 7.32
N GLU A 76 -4.86 -1.04 8.52
CA GLU A 76 -5.15 -2.28 9.25
C GLU A 76 -6.05 -1.96 10.45
N LEU A 77 -7.04 -2.81 10.70
CA LEU A 77 -7.95 -2.72 11.83
C LEU A 77 -7.93 -4.03 12.60
N THR A 78 -7.79 -3.90 13.91
CA THR A 78 -7.88 -5.02 14.86
C THR A 78 -9.20 -4.94 15.61
N PHE A 79 -9.97 -6.02 15.60
CA PHE A 79 -11.22 -6.15 16.32
C PHE A 79 -11.13 -7.25 17.37
N ASP A 80 -11.57 -6.94 18.59
CA ASP A 80 -11.91 -7.98 19.56
C ASP A 80 -13.24 -8.63 19.14
N VAL A 81 -13.22 -9.94 18.91
CA VAL A 81 -14.38 -10.73 18.47
C VAL A 81 -14.80 -11.76 19.53
N GLY A 82 -14.29 -11.64 20.76
CA GLY A 82 -14.62 -12.55 21.88
C GLY A 82 -13.97 -13.94 21.78
N GLY A 83 -13.04 -14.11 20.85
CA GLY A 83 -12.25 -15.33 20.69
C GLY A 83 -10.84 -15.22 21.29
N PRO A 84 -10.05 -16.30 21.29
CA PRO A 84 -8.67 -16.29 21.82
C PRO A 84 -7.72 -15.41 21.01
N PHE A 85 -8.06 -15.06 19.78
CA PHE A 85 -7.28 -14.19 18.90
C PHE A 85 -8.18 -13.09 18.31
N PRO A 86 -7.66 -11.86 18.17
CA PRO A 86 -8.42 -10.79 17.53
C PRO A 86 -8.56 -11.05 16.02
N LEU A 87 -9.62 -10.49 15.42
CA LEU A 87 -9.74 -10.45 13.97
C LEU A 87 -8.99 -9.23 13.44
N VAL A 88 -8.02 -9.46 12.55
CA VAL A 88 -7.30 -8.39 11.85
C VAL A 88 -7.76 -8.35 10.40
N VAL A 89 -8.13 -7.17 9.94
CA VAL A 89 -8.54 -6.90 8.55
C VAL A 89 -7.82 -5.69 8.01
N THR A 90 -7.75 -5.56 6.69
CA THR A 90 -7.11 -4.41 6.03
C THR A 90 -8.04 -3.77 5.00
N SER A 91 -7.73 -2.53 4.65
CA SER A 91 -8.20 -1.91 3.41
C SER A 91 -7.46 -2.50 2.20
N ALA A 92 -7.89 -2.11 1.00
CA ALA A 92 -7.04 -2.23 -0.18
C ALA A 92 -5.79 -1.33 -0.05
N ILE A 93 -4.73 -1.72 -0.74
CA ILE A 93 -3.48 -0.95 -0.81
C ILE A 93 -3.59 0.18 -1.83
N ARG A 94 -3.08 1.36 -1.48
CA ARG A 94 -2.94 2.50 -2.37
C ARG A 94 -1.46 2.76 -2.62
N ILE A 95 -1.11 3.12 -3.86
CA ILE A 95 0.26 3.44 -4.26
C ILE A 95 0.25 4.82 -4.90
N THR A 96 1.13 5.71 -4.44
CA THR A 96 1.30 7.07 -4.99
C THR A 96 2.74 7.33 -5.41
N PRO A 97 2.99 8.07 -6.50
CA PRO A 97 1.99 8.55 -7.47
C PRO A 97 1.36 7.37 -8.24
N ASP A 98 0.14 7.55 -8.74
CA ASP A 98 -0.51 6.54 -9.61
C ASP A 98 0.01 6.68 -11.05
N SER A 99 1.33 6.59 -11.18
CA SER A 99 2.00 6.45 -12.45
C SER A 99 2.27 4.96 -12.70
N LEU A 100 1.95 4.52 -13.91
CA LEU A 100 2.32 3.21 -14.41
C LEU A 100 3.63 3.38 -15.19
N PRO A 101 4.78 2.86 -14.71
CA PRO A 101 6.09 3.11 -15.32
C PRO A 101 6.18 2.72 -16.80
N TYR A 102 5.31 1.81 -17.25
CA TYR A 102 5.33 1.21 -18.58
C TYR A 102 4.07 1.52 -19.40
N LYS A 103 3.29 2.54 -19.01
CA LYS A 103 2.10 2.94 -19.76
C LYS A 103 2.50 3.43 -21.15
N GLY A 104 1.88 2.86 -22.18
CA GLY A 104 2.15 3.22 -23.58
C GLY A 104 3.35 2.50 -24.20
N ILE A 105 3.97 1.56 -23.49
CA ILE A 105 4.97 0.67 -24.08
C ILE A 105 4.24 -0.47 -24.80
N ASP A 106 4.51 -0.64 -26.10
CA ASP A 106 4.09 -1.83 -26.84
C ASP A 106 4.99 -3.01 -26.48
N LEU A 107 4.46 -3.91 -25.65
CA LEU A 107 5.17 -5.09 -25.16
C LEU A 107 5.67 -6.01 -26.27
N THR A 108 5.12 -5.93 -27.48
CA THR A 108 5.57 -6.73 -28.64
C THR A 108 6.82 -6.16 -29.31
N THR A 109 7.17 -4.91 -29.00
CA THR A 109 8.30 -4.18 -29.59
C THR A 109 9.46 -3.97 -28.61
N VAL A 110 9.22 -4.09 -27.31
CA VAL A 110 10.30 -4.05 -26.30
C VAL A 110 11.06 -5.37 -26.30
N ARG A 111 12.38 -5.25 -26.17
CA ARG A 111 13.23 -6.39 -25.85
C ARG A 111 12.84 -6.96 -24.48
N TYR A 112 12.99 -8.27 -24.32
CA TYR A 112 12.69 -8.97 -23.08
C TYR A 112 13.42 -8.31 -21.90
N GLU A 113 12.77 -8.13 -20.74
CA GLU A 113 13.33 -7.35 -19.61
C GLU A 113 14.74 -7.80 -19.19
N ALA A 114 15.06 -9.08 -19.33
CA ALA A 114 16.40 -9.63 -19.07
C ALA A 114 17.50 -9.00 -19.95
N GLU A 115 17.15 -8.56 -21.16
CA GLU A 115 18.08 -7.98 -22.15
C GLU A 115 18.27 -6.47 -21.96
N LEU A 116 17.41 -5.80 -21.18
CA LEU A 116 17.46 -4.36 -20.93
C LEU A 116 18.59 -3.95 -19.97
N ASN A 117 19.07 -4.88 -19.14
CA ASN A 117 20.12 -4.62 -18.13
C ASN A 117 21.55 -4.94 -18.61
N GLY A 118 21.76 -5.10 -19.92
CA GLY A 118 23.10 -5.23 -20.51
C GLY A 118 23.89 -6.49 -20.12
N LYS A 119 23.29 -7.44 -19.40
CA LYS A 119 23.87 -8.78 -19.27
C LYS A 119 23.44 -9.58 -20.48
N ALA A 120 24.33 -9.65 -21.47
CA ALA A 120 24.20 -10.56 -22.59
C ALA A 120 23.87 -11.96 -22.08
N VAL A 121 22.69 -12.47 -22.41
CA VAL A 121 22.38 -13.89 -22.27
C VAL A 121 23.08 -14.58 -23.43
N THR A 122 24.35 -14.93 -23.23
CA THR A 122 25.00 -15.95 -24.06
C THR A 122 24.48 -17.31 -23.63
N GLY A 123 23.61 -17.90 -24.45
CA GLY A 123 23.18 -19.30 -24.30
C GLY A 123 22.65 -19.83 -25.62
N LYS A 124 23.32 -20.87 -26.12
CA LYS A 124 22.99 -21.66 -27.32
C LYS A 124 21.61 -22.31 -27.22
#